data_AF-A0A2V9PI16-F1
#
_entry.id   AF-A0A2V9PI16-F1
#
_cell.length_a   1.000
_cell.length_b   1.000
_cell.length_c   1.000
_cell.angle_alpha   90.00
_cell.angle_beta   90.00
_cell.angle_gamma   90.00
#
_symmetry.space_group_name_H-M   'P 1'
#
loop_
_entity.id
_entity.type
_entity.pdbx_description
1 polymer ?
#
loop_
_entity_poly.entity_id
_entity_poly.type
_entity_poly.pdbx_seq_one_letter_code
_entity_poly.pdbx_strand_id
1 'polypeptide(L)'
;MLCILGFAMLVAAEQAATASHPAANEERTAARSPMSTSVLWSSDFETGDFSDWSKPKPASGGIFNSGIAESVASQDFAHGGRWSVKATITTPHKPTSGTRIFRWRESQDARYFASGLYYSAWFLFPKLYTLTADPHRGQFWNIFQFKTKTSSRNDPVWFLDVANRRRGGAMYLTLHWWERVAMDGPHAGESGGHRYTQDLADIPVGRWTHIEAYLKQASDFNGEVRVWQDGVLLFDQKNVKTKYQSGDNQWAVNNYSDGLTPNPATIYIDDVRVAVERTER
;
A
#
# COMPACT_ATOMS: atom_id res chain seq x y z
N MET A 1 -63.14 0.12 -45.18
CA MET A 1 -62.91 -0.39 -43.82
C MET A 1 -62.02 0.65 -43.13
N LEU A 2 -62.63 1.74 -42.63
CA LEU A 2 -63.02 1.99 -41.22
C LEU A 2 -61.77 2.36 -40.38
N CYS A 3 -61.62 3.45 -39.62
CA CYS A 3 -62.36 4.68 -39.26
C CYS A 3 -61.31 5.58 -38.56
N ILE A 4 -61.15 6.88 -38.87
CA ILE A 4 -61.69 8.08 -38.18
C ILE A 4 -61.52 8.11 -36.64
N LEU A 5 -60.86 9.17 -36.12
CA LEU A 5 -61.24 10.11 -35.03
C LEU A 5 -59.99 10.92 -34.60
N GLY A 6 -59.91 12.24 -34.48
CA GLY A 6 -60.87 13.34 -34.59
C GLY A 6 -60.83 14.26 -33.35
N PHE A 7 -60.38 15.53 -33.52
CA PHE A 7 -60.71 16.77 -32.75
C PHE A 7 -60.25 16.88 -31.26
N ALA A 8 -59.95 18.03 -30.63
CA ALA A 8 -60.35 19.44 -30.83
C ALA A 8 -59.36 20.46 -30.17
N MET A 9 -59.49 21.74 -30.55
CA MET A 9 -58.95 22.95 -29.89
C MET A 9 -59.66 23.27 -28.55
N LEU A 10 -59.02 24.01 -27.61
CA LEU A 10 -59.37 25.40 -27.21
C LEU A 10 -58.49 25.91 -26.03
N VAL A 11 -58.35 27.23 -26.00
CA VAL A 11 -57.56 28.13 -25.12
C VAL A 11 -58.25 28.41 -23.78
N ALA A 12 -57.49 28.62 -22.69
CA ALA A 12 -57.61 29.78 -21.77
C ALA A 12 -56.73 29.63 -20.51
N ALA A 13 -56.22 30.77 -20.03
CA ALA A 13 -55.36 30.97 -18.88
C ALA A 13 -56.15 31.18 -17.57
N GLU A 14 -55.55 30.89 -16.41
CA GLU A 14 -55.76 31.67 -15.19
C GLU A 14 -54.62 31.48 -14.17
N GLN A 15 -54.45 32.46 -13.29
CA GLN A 15 -53.22 32.82 -12.57
C GLN A 15 -53.43 32.74 -11.04
N ALA A 16 -52.31 32.72 -10.30
CA ALA A 16 -52.15 32.88 -8.83
C ALA A 16 -52.41 31.61 -7.97
N ALA A 17 -51.72 31.34 -6.86
CA ALA A 17 -50.90 32.17 -5.98
C ALA A 17 -49.84 31.36 -5.22
N THR A 18 -48.90 32.12 -4.65
CA THR A 18 -47.76 31.85 -3.77
C THR A 18 -47.93 30.85 -2.62
N ALA A 19 -46.86 30.08 -2.35
CA ALA A 19 -46.39 29.81 -0.99
C ALA A 19 -44.88 29.52 -0.99
N SER A 20 -44.09 30.51 -0.58
CA SER A 20 -42.69 30.39 -0.18
C SER A 20 -42.57 29.62 1.14
N HIS A 21 -41.65 28.66 1.23
CA HIS A 21 -41.06 28.20 2.50
C HIS A 21 -39.57 27.89 2.30
N PRO A 22 -38.73 28.07 3.33
CA PRO A 22 -37.31 28.38 3.21
C PRO A 22 -36.47 27.14 2.92
N ALA A 23 -35.40 27.33 2.15
CA ALA A 23 -34.35 26.33 1.98
C ALA A 23 -33.61 26.16 3.31
N ALA A 24 -33.83 25.03 3.98
CA ALA A 24 -32.97 24.57 5.05
C ALA A 24 -31.63 24.15 4.43
N ASN A 25 -30.57 24.82 4.88
CA ASN A 25 -29.19 24.48 4.56
C ASN A 25 -28.83 23.18 5.30
N GLU A 26 -29.02 22.04 4.65
CA GLU A 26 -28.53 20.75 5.18
C GLU A 26 -27.03 20.65 4.97
N GLU A 27 -26.31 20.88 6.06
CA GLU A 27 -24.89 20.62 6.23
C GLU A 27 -24.61 19.14 5.94
N ARG A 28 -24.07 18.86 4.74
CA ARG A 28 -23.80 17.51 4.23
C ARG A 28 -22.64 16.90 5.01
N THR A 29 -22.96 16.27 6.13
CA THR A 29 -22.05 15.34 6.80
C THR A 29 -21.80 14.18 5.83
N ALA A 30 -20.58 14.09 5.30
CA ALA A 30 -20.18 12.99 4.44
C ALA A 30 -20.21 11.68 5.23
N ALA A 31 -21.30 10.92 5.09
CA ALA A 31 -21.40 9.58 5.64
C ALA A 31 -20.38 8.67 4.93
N ARG A 32 -19.46 8.11 5.71
CA ARG A 32 -18.50 7.07 5.30
C ARG A 32 -19.26 5.94 4.59
N SER A 33 -18.96 5.69 3.32
CA SER A 33 -19.52 4.56 2.59
C SER A 33 -19.27 3.26 3.36
N PRO A 34 -20.23 2.31 3.39
CA PRO A 34 -20.03 1.04 4.06
C PRO A 34 -18.82 0.34 3.41
N MET A 35 -17.85 -0.07 4.23
CA MET A 35 -16.73 -0.90 3.78
C MET A 35 -17.33 -2.07 3.01
N SER A 36 -16.95 -2.22 1.73
CA SER A 36 -17.32 -3.41 0.98
C SER A 36 -16.89 -4.63 1.80
N THR A 37 -17.67 -5.71 1.77
CA THR A 37 -17.37 -6.98 2.47
C THR A 37 -16.01 -7.57 2.08
N SER A 38 -15.34 -6.99 1.07
CA SER A 38 -13.99 -7.31 0.64
C SER A 38 -12.87 -6.55 1.34
N VAL A 39 -13.12 -5.44 2.07
CA VAL A 39 -12.11 -4.73 2.87
C VAL A 39 -12.09 -5.29 4.30
N LEU A 40 -10.94 -5.78 4.77
CA LEU A 40 -10.78 -6.25 6.15
C LEU A 40 -10.34 -5.13 7.09
N TRP A 41 -9.46 -4.25 6.60
CA TRP A 41 -8.96 -3.10 7.34
C TRP A 41 -8.48 -2.03 6.37
N SER A 42 -8.60 -0.77 6.77
CA SER A 42 -8.02 0.35 6.03
C SER A 42 -7.67 1.51 6.96
N SER A 43 -6.78 2.39 6.50
CA SER A 43 -6.47 3.67 7.13
C SER A 43 -6.22 4.72 6.04
N ASP A 44 -6.99 5.80 6.12
CA ASP A 44 -6.91 7.01 5.28
C ASP A 44 -6.19 8.16 6.01
N PHE A 45 -5.67 7.89 7.23
CA PHE A 45 -5.01 8.86 8.11
C PHE A 45 -5.82 10.11 8.48
N GLU A 46 -7.12 10.16 8.18
CA GLU A 46 -7.95 11.36 8.40
C GLU A 46 -8.18 11.70 9.86
N THR A 47 -7.89 10.77 10.77
CA THR A 47 -7.84 11.01 12.22
C THR A 47 -6.72 11.99 12.60
N GLY A 48 -5.74 12.24 11.72
CA GLY A 48 -4.59 13.10 11.98
C GLY A 48 -3.53 12.47 12.89
N ASP A 49 -3.61 11.15 13.08
CA ASP A 49 -2.66 10.36 13.86
C ASP A 49 -2.58 8.90 13.34
N PHE A 50 -1.79 8.07 14.03
CA PHE A 50 -1.62 6.65 13.70
C PHE A 50 -2.44 5.70 14.58
N SER A 51 -3.44 6.21 15.32
CA SER A 51 -4.13 5.43 16.35
C SER A 51 -4.83 4.19 15.79
N ASP A 52 -5.30 4.26 14.53
CA ASP A 52 -6.01 3.18 13.84
C ASP A 52 -5.12 1.97 13.51
N TRP A 53 -3.81 2.19 13.35
CA TRP A 53 -2.85 1.11 13.13
C TRP A 53 -2.75 0.18 14.34
N SER A 54 -2.83 0.74 15.54
CA SER A 54 -2.72 -0.04 16.79
C SER A 54 -4.03 -0.73 17.20
N LYS A 55 -5.16 -0.37 16.57
CA LYS A 55 -6.50 -0.87 16.92
C LYS A 55 -6.95 -2.02 16.00
N PRO A 56 -7.84 -2.91 16.47
CA PRO A 56 -8.32 -3.05 17.86
C PRO A 56 -7.22 -3.59 18.80
N LYS A 57 -7.51 -3.71 20.10
CA LYS A 57 -6.62 -4.43 21.04
C LYS A 57 -6.86 -5.97 20.98
N PRO A 58 -5.87 -6.82 21.34
CA PRO A 58 -4.45 -6.48 21.53
C PRO A 58 -3.86 -5.84 20.27
N ALA A 59 -2.76 -5.10 20.42
CA ALA A 59 -2.27 -4.21 19.35
C ALA A 59 -2.18 -4.95 18.01
N SER A 60 -2.76 -4.34 16.98
CA SER A 60 -2.97 -4.96 15.66
C SER A 60 -1.96 -4.47 14.60
N GLY A 61 -1.10 -3.53 15.01
CA GLY A 61 -0.12 -2.82 14.21
C GLY A 61 0.66 -1.81 15.05
N GLY A 62 1.60 -1.09 14.44
CA GLY A 62 2.39 -0.06 15.13
C GLY A 62 3.41 0.65 14.25
N ILE A 63 3.98 1.74 14.77
CA ILE A 63 4.95 2.60 14.10
C ILE A 63 6.33 2.40 14.72
N PHE A 64 7.32 2.15 13.88
CA PHE A 64 8.68 1.77 14.32
C PHE A 64 9.74 2.55 13.55
N ASN A 65 10.12 3.70 14.09
CA ASN A 65 11.21 4.51 13.57
C ASN A 65 12.56 4.03 14.14
N SER A 66 13.63 4.09 13.34
CA SER A 66 15.00 3.84 13.79
C SER A 66 16.00 4.73 13.04
N GLY A 67 17.15 5.00 13.66
CA GLY A 67 18.13 5.94 13.10
C GLY A 67 17.62 7.38 13.20
N ILE A 68 17.89 8.18 12.17
CA ILE A 68 17.38 9.55 12.06
C ILE A 68 16.17 9.51 11.13
N ALA A 69 15.01 9.22 11.70
CA ALA A 69 13.79 8.97 10.98
C ALA A 69 12.56 9.47 11.74
N GLU A 70 11.55 9.92 11.01
CA GLU A 70 10.29 10.42 11.56
C GLU A 70 9.10 10.04 10.67
N SER A 71 8.02 9.59 11.31
CA SER A 71 6.71 9.36 10.69
C SER A 71 5.70 10.26 11.39
N VAL A 72 5.08 11.17 10.65
CA VAL A 72 4.03 12.06 11.17
C VAL A 72 2.82 12.07 10.25
N ALA A 73 1.63 12.26 10.80
CA ALA A 73 0.48 12.65 10.00
C ALA A 73 0.72 14.09 9.49
N SER A 74 0.46 14.32 8.21
CA SER A 74 0.78 15.57 7.53
C SER A 74 -0.32 15.96 6.56
N GLN A 75 -0.48 17.27 6.35
CA GLN A 75 -1.38 17.85 5.36
C GLN A 75 -0.62 18.42 4.14
N ASP A 76 0.69 18.19 4.05
CA ASP A 76 1.51 18.70 2.94
C ASP A 76 1.03 18.12 1.59
N PHE A 77 0.69 16.82 1.60
CA PHE A 77 0.12 16.09 0.48
C PHE A 77 -0.89 15.08 1.04
N ALA A 78 -1.96 14.83 0.31
CA ALA A 78 -2.90 13.75 0.58
C ALA A 78 -3.37 13.17 -0.77
N HIS A 79 -3.62 11.86 -0.81
CA HIS A 79 -4.22 11.19 -1.95
C HIS A 79 -5.74 11.29 -1.84
N GLY A 80 -6.27 10.87 -0.70
CA GLY A 80 -7.64 11.09 -0.27
C GLY A 80 -7.70 12.15 0.82
N GLY A 81 -8.83 12.84 0.98
CA GLY A 81 -9.04 13.71 2.14
C GLY A 81 -8.01 14.84 2.31
N ARG A 82 -7.47 14.97 3.52
CA ARG A 82 -6.53 16.04 3.94
C ARG A 82 -5.25 15.53 4.56
N TRP A 83 -5.19 14.28 5.00
CA TRP A 83 -4.07 13.75 5.77
C TRP A 83 -3.41 12.61 5.02
N SER A 84 -2.09 12.52 5.13
CA SER A 84 -1.33 11.33 4.80
C SER A 84 -0.18 11.16 5.79
N VAL A 85 0.58 10.07 5.66
CA VAL A 85 1.85 9.92 6.34
C VAL A 85 2.92 10.71 5.61
N LYS A 86 3.66 11.55 6.33
CA LYS A 86 4.97 12.04 5.91
C LYS A 86 6.06 11.20 6.56
N ALA A 87 6.74 10.39 5.76
CA ALA A 87 7.81 9.49 6.20
C ALA A 87 9.17 10.03 5.76
N THR A 88 9.96 10.54 6.70
CA THR A 88 11.27 11.17 6.42
C THR A 88 12.41 10.37 7.04
N ILE A 89 13.48 10.14 6.27
CA ILE A 89 14.73 9.53 6.74
C ILE A 89 15.94 10.35 6.32
N THR A 90 16.96 10.39 7.18
CA THR A 90 18.32 10.80 6.82
C THR A 90 19.19 9.57 6.69
N THR A 91 20.01 9.47 5.64
CA THR A 91 20.73 8.23 5.28
C THR A 91 22.27 8.38 5.34
N PRO A 92 22.89 8.50 6.53
CA PRO A 92 24.33 8.75 6.68
C PRO A 92 25.23 7.52 6.44
N HIS A 93 24.82 6.56 5.60
CA HIS A 93 25.43 5.24 5.40
C HIS A 93 25.48 4.30 6.63
N LYS A 94 25.68 4.77 7.87
CA LYS A 94 25.55 3.97 9.11
C LYS A 94 25.14 4.83 10.32
N PRO A 95 24.17 4.39 11.16
CA PRO A 95 23.25 3.27 10.93
C PRO A 95 22.24 3.59 9.81
N THR A 96 21.58 2.56 9.30
CA THR A 96 20.42 2.71 8.41
C THR A 96 19.29 3.46 9.13
N SER A 97 18.53 4.29 8.43
CA SER A 97 17.38 5.00 9.00
C SER A 97 16.09 4.51 8.36
N GLY A 98 15.05 4.31 9.17
CA GLY A 98 13.81 3.73 8.69
C GLY A 98 12.59 4.23 9.43
N THR A 99 11.56 4.57 8.68
CA THR A 99 10.17 4.59 9.14
C THR A 99 9.50 3.29 8.70
N ARG A 100 8.83 2.59 9.62
CA ARG A 100 8.13 1.33 9.29
C ARG A 100 6.80 1.28 10.02
N ILE A 101 5.74 1.15 9.25
CA ILE A 101 4.36 1.26 9.72
C ILE A 101 3.71 -0.11 9.49
N PHE A 102 3.62 -0.90 10.56
CA PHE A 102 3.29 -2.32 10.51
C PHE A 102 1.83 -2.62 10.82
N ARG A 103 1.26 -3.58 10.10
CA ARG A 103 -0.05 -4.20 10.35
C ARG A 103 0.11 -5.72 10.31
N TRP A 104 -0.45 -6.43 11.30
CA TRP A 104 -0.29 -7.88 11.40
C TRP A 104 -1.57 -8.65 11.76
N ARG A 105 -2.65 -7.98 12.15
CA ARG A 105 -3.85 -8.68 12.61
C ARG A 105 -4.50 -9.51 11.51
N GLU A 106 -4.71 -8.94 10.33
CA GLU A 106 -5.45 -9.59 9.26
C GLU A 106 -4.66 -10.77 8.69
N SER A 107 -3.33 -10.63 8.57
CA SER A 107 -2.43 -11.72 8.14
C SER A 107 -2.33 -12.86 9.15
N GLN A 108 -2.70 -12.66 10.41
CA GLN A 108 -2.69 -13.72 11.43
C GLN A 108 -4.01 -14.51 11.49
N ASP A 109 -5.02 -14.11 10.73
CA ASP A 109 -6.30 -14.80 10.70
C ASP A 109 -6.26 -16.03 9.77
N ALA A 110 -6.39 -17.21 10.37
CA ALA A 110 -6.29 -18.50 9.68
C ALA A 110 -7.29 -18.69 8.53
N ARG A 111 -8.41 -17.94 8.55
CA ARG A 111 -9.43 -17.99 7.48
C ARG A 111 -8.86 -17.60 6.12
N TYR A 112 -7.80 -16.78 6.09
CA TYR A 112 -7.22 -16.26 4.86
C TYR A 112 -5.89 -16.91 4.46
N PHE A 113 -5.42 -17.92 5.18
CA PHE A 113 -4.12 -18.55 4.86
C PHE A 113 -4.14 -19.22 3.48
N ALA A 114 -5.23 -19.93 3.17
CA ALA A 114 -5.39 -20.64 1.90
C ALA A 114 -5.75 -19.70 0.73
N SER A 115 -6.55 -18.66 0.99
CA SER A 115 -7.00 -17.72 -0.05
C SER A 115 -6.01 -16.58 -0.31
N GLY A 116 -5.13 -16.29 0.65
CA GLY A 116 -4.29 -15.09 0.65
C GLY A 116 -5.08 -13.80 0.90
N LEU A 117 -4.34 -12.69 0.96
CA LEU A 117 -4.86 -11.33 1.15
C LEU A 117 -4.17 -10.36 0.20
N TYR A 118 -4.88 -9.28 -0.13
CA TYR A 118 -4.37 -8.12 -0.85
C TYR A 118 -4.02 -7.01 0.15
N TYR A 119 -2.87 -6.37 -0.08
CA TYR A 119 -2.30 -5.31 0.73
C TYR A 119 -1.95 -4.16 -0.19
N SER A 120 -2.48 -2.97 0.05
CA SER A 120 -2.19 -1.83 -0.82
C SER A 120 -1.99 -0.53 -0.06
N ALA A 121 -1.28 0.38 -0.72
CA ALA A 121 -1.11 1.75 -0.28
C ALA A 121 -0.82 2.65 -1.48
N TRP A 122 -1.17 3.92 -1.34
CA TRP A 122 -0.75 4.96 -2.26
C TRP A 122 0.56 5.57 -1.79
N PHE A 123 1.51 5.70 -2.69
CA PHE A 123 2.82 6.30 -2.43
C PHE A 123 3.02 7.54 -3.30
N LEU A 124 3.54 8.61 -2.72
CA LEU A 124 3.99 9.79 -3.45
C LEU A 124 5.47 10.01 -3.16
N PHE A 125 6.24 10.07 -4.25
CA PHE A 125 7.65 10.43 -4.25
C PHE A 125 7.78 11.87 -4.76
N PRO A 126 7.94 12.89 -3.90
CA PRO A 126 7.88 14.29 -4.33
C PRO A 126 9.07 14.70 -5.21
N LYS A 127 10.15 13.91 -5.20
CA LYS A 127 11.40 14.14 -5.92
C LYS A 127 11.94 12.82 -6.45
N LEU A 128 12.80 12.91 -7.46
CA LEU A 128 13.63 11.78 -7.84
C LEU A 128 14.65 11.53 -6.74
N TYR A 129 14.68 10.30 -6.21
CA TYR A 129 15.72 9.84 -5.31
C TYR A 129 16.59 8.81 -6.03
N THR A 130 17.88 8.84 -5.72
CA THR A 130 18.88 7.92 -6.28
C THR A 130 19.63 7.24 -5.14
N LEU A 131 19.78 5.91 -5.24
CA LEU A 131 20.68 5.17 -4.37
C LEU A 131 22.12 5.68 -4.55
N THR A 132 22.83 5.95 -3.46
CA THR A 132 24.19 6.53 -3.54
C THR A 132 25.28 5.50 -3.88
N ALA A 133 24.93 4.22 -3.92
CA ALA A 133 25.77 3.08 -4.24
C ALA A 133 24.94 1.97 -4.93
N ASP A 134 25.63 0.97 -5.47
CA ASP A 134 24.98 -0.16 -6.12
C ASP A 134 24.24 -1.03 -5.09
N PRO A 135 22.93 -1.31 -5.28
CA PRO A 135 22.21 -2.22 -4.39
C PRO A 135 22.76 -3.65 -4.33
N HIS A 136 23.48 -4.12 -5.36
CA HIS A 136 24.22 -5.39 -5.30
C HIS A 136 25.39 -5.38 -4.31
N ARG A 137 25.81 -4.20 -3.85
CA ARG A 137 26.84 -4.00 -2.81
C ARG A 137 26.24 -3.77 -1.42
N GLY A 138 24.95 -4.04 -1.25
CA GLY A 138 24.27 -4.05 0.04
C GLY A 138 23.45 -2.80 0.36
N GLN A 139 23.40 -1.81 -0.54
CA GLN A 139 22.53 -0.66 -0.36
C GLN A 139 21.09 -0.99 -0.75
N PHE A 140 20.11 -0.41 -0.07
CA PHE A 140 18.71 -0.73 -0.33
C PHE A 140 17.80 0.46 -0.09
N TRP A 141 16.59 0.40 -0.65
CA TRP A 141 15.52 1.33 -0.31
C TRP A 141 14.19 0.62 -0.28
N ASN A 142 13.86 0.12 0.90
CA ASN A 142 12.68 -0.68 1.18
C ASN A 142 11.49 0.22 1.49
N ILE A 143 10.40 0.03 0.72
CA ILE A 143 9.17 0.83 0.87
C ILE A 143 7.95 -0.01 1.28
N PHE A 144 8.03 -1.33 1.14
CA PHE A 144 6.93 -2.25 1.40
C PHE A 144 7.50 -3.62 1.74
N GLN A 145 7.05 -4.26 2.80
CA GLN A 145 7.60 -5.57 3.19
C GLN A 145 6.59 -6.49 3.86
N PHE A 146 6.86 -7.78 3.74
CA PHE A 146 6.31 -8.85 4.53
C PHE A 146 7.42 -9.47 5.38
N LYS A 147 7.19 -9.50 6.69
CA LYS A 147 8.07 -10.14 7.66
C LYS A 147 7.40 -11.39 8.21
N THR A 148 8.23 -12.35 8.59
CA THR A 148 7.78 -13.47 9.41
C THR A 148 8.31 -13.32 10.83
N LYS A 149 7.45 -13.53 11.82
CA LYS A 149 7.82 -13.49 13.23
C LYS A 149 7.56 -14.83 13.91
N THR A 150 8.55 -15.30 14.66
CA THR A 150 8.43 -16.39 15.64
C THR A 150 8.67 -15.84 17.04
N SER A 151 8.74 -16.72 18.04
CA SER A 151 9.12 -16.31 19.41
C SER A 151 10.56 -15.79 19.50
N SER A 152 11.45 -16.13 18.56
CA SER A 152 12.88 -15.80 18.61
C SER A 152 13.40 -14.99 17.40
N ARG A 153 12.60 -14.84 16.35
CA ARG A 153 12.99 -14.16 15.10
C ARG A 153 11.92 -13.22 14.61
N ASN A 154 12.34 -12.18 13.88
CA ASN A 154 11.45 -11.25 13.20
C ASN A 154 12.18 -10.74 11.95
N ASP A 155 12.03 -11.46 10.86
CA ASP A 155 12.87 -11.34 9.66
C ASP A 155 12.03 -10.92 8.45
N PRO A 156 12.49 -9.97 7.61
CA PRO A 156 11.86 -9.77 6.32
C PRO A 156 12.00 -11.03 5.47
N VAL A 157 10.95 -11.33 4.70
CA VAL A 157 10.91 -12.48 3.79
C VAL A 157 10.83 -11.97 2.36
N TRP A 158 9.74 -11.28 2.05
CA TRP A 158 9.48 -10.65 0.77
C TRP A 158 9.38 -9.15 0.93
N PHE A 159 9.99 -8.39 0.04
CA PHE A 159 9.90 -6.93 0.09
C PHE A 159 10.10 -6.25 -1.25
N LEU A 160 9.57 -5.04 -1.35
CA LEU A 160 9.76 -4.15 -2.48
C LEU A 160 10.80 -3.09 -2.15
N ASP A 161 11.81 -3.05 -2.99
CA ASP A 161 12.79 -1.99 -3.01
C ASP A 161 12.60 -1.10 -4.24
N VAL A 162 12.96 0.17 -4.09
CA VAL A 162 13.09 1.10 -5.21
C VAL A 162 14.54 1.11 -5.69
N ALA A 163 14.72 0.96 -7.00
CA ALA A 163 16.00 1.13 -7.68
C ALA A 163 15.89 2.18 -8.79
N ASN A 164 17.02 2.56 -9.39
CA ASN A 164 17.05 3.51 -10.50
C ASN A 164 17.38 2.79 -11.82
N ARG A 165 16.66 3.13 -12.88
CA ARG A 165 16.96 2.70 -14.25
C ARG A 165 18.35 3.19 -14.65
N ARG A 166 19.14 2.33 -15.31
CA ARG A 166 20.48 2.70 -15.80
C ARG A 166 20.44 3.86 -16.79
N ARG A 167 19.37 3.95 -17.60
CA ARG A 167 19.13 5.06 -18.53
C ARG A 167 18.08 5.99 -17.92
N GLY A 168 18.38 7.28 -17.87
CA GLY A 168 17.44 8.31 -17.39
C GLY A 168 17.23 8.37 -15.88
N GLY A 169 17.68 7.36 -15.11
CA GLY A 169 17.65 7.39 -13.65
C GLY A 169 16.28 7.24 -13.02
N ALA A 170 15.23 6.98 -13.81
CA ALA A 170 13.86 6.81 -13.31
C ALA A 170 13.80 5.75 -12.20
N MET A 171 12.97 5.99 -11.19
CA MET A 171 12.75 5.03 -10.12
C MET A 171 11.86 3.89 -10.62
N TYR A 172 12.11 2.66 -10.18
CA TYR A 172 11.27 1.50 -10.48
C TYR A 172 11.31 0.48 -9.34
N LEU A 173 10.24 -0.31 -9.23
CA LEU A 173 10.14 -1.36 -8.20
C LEU A 173 10.94 -2.60 -8.57
N THR A 174 11.55 -3.20 -7.55
CA THR A 174 12.15 -4.53 -7.57
C THR A 174 11.60 -5.36 -6.41
N LEU A 175 11.34 -6.64 -6.64
CA LEU A 175 10.89 -7.57 -5.59
C LEU A 175 12.08 -8.40 -5.13
N HIS A 176 12.19 -8.63 -3.82
CA HIS A 176 13.28 -9.37 -3.22
C HIS A 176 12.79 -10.44 -2.27
N TRP A 177 13.51 -11.57 -2.27
CA TRP A 177 13.53 -12.56 -1.19
C TRP A 177 14.80 -12.36 -0.37
N TRP A 178 14.66 -12.16 0.94
CA TRP A 178 15.80 -11.77 1.77
C TRP A 178 16.86 -12.86 1.89
N GLU A 179 18.12 -12.53 1.58
CA GLU A 179 19.24 -13.47 1.61
C GLU A 179 19.55 -14.06 3.01
N ARG A 180 19.13 -13.38 4.09
CA ARG A 180 19.43 -13.77 5.47
C ARG A 180 18.24 -14.40 6.19
N VAL A 181 17.13 -14.62 5.48
CA VAL A 181 16.02 -15.38 6.04
C VAL A 181 16.48 -16.83 6.23
N ALA A 182 16.18 -17.42 7.39
CA ALA A 182 16.63 -18.77 7.73
C ALA A 182 15.77 -19.85 7.04
N MET A 183 15.69 -19.80 5.72
CA MET A 183 15.04 -20.76 4.82
C MET A 183 15.93 -20.92 3.59
N ASP A 184 15.95 -22.12 2.99
CA ASP A 184 16.86 -22.43 1.87
C ASP A 184 16.75 -21.36 0.76
N GLY A 185 15.57 -21.23 0.16
CA GLY A 185 15.25 -20.22 -0.85
C GLY A 185 13.75 -20.07 -1.04
N PRO A 186 13.31 -19.19 -1.97
CA PRO A 186 11.90 -18.99 -2.24
C PRO A 186 11.28 -20.22 -2.91
N HIS A 187 11.95 -20.87 -3.88
CA HIS A 187 11.46 -22.08 -4.55
C HIS A 187 12.20 -23.37 -4.16
N ALA A 188 11.64 -24.51 -4.57
CA ALA A 188 12.19 -25.84 -4.29
C ALA A 188 13.56 -26.02 -4.96
N GLY A 189 14.56 -26.40 -4.18
CA GLY A 189 15.93 -26.61 -4.65
C GLY A 189 16.76 -25.33 -4.80
N GLU A 190 16.20 -24.16 -4.50
CA GLU A 190 16.94 -22.90 -4.52
C GLU A 190 17.57 -22.58 -3.16
N SER A 191 18.61 -21.74 -3.19
CA SER A 191 19.29 -21.25 -2.00
C SER A 191 19.63 -19.76 -2.08
N GLY A 192 19.55 -19.04 -0.96
CA GLY A 192 20.04 -17.66 -0.83
C GLY A 192 18.99 -16.60 -1.18
N GLY A 193 19.48 -15.37 -1.43
CA GLY A 193 18.63 -14.23 -1.78
C GLY A 193 18.26 -14.21 -3.25
N HIS A 194 17.05 -13.74 -3.56
CA HIS A 194 16.59 -13.58 -4.94
C HIS A 194 16.11 -12.17 -5.18
N ARG A 195 16.46 -11.62 -6.35
CA ARG A 195 16.02 -10.31 -6.81
C ARG A 195 15.29 -10.46 -8.14
N TYR A 196 14.08 -9.94 -8.21
CA TYR A 196 13.24 -9.91 -9.39
C TYR A 196 13.14 -8.47 -9.88
N THR A 197 13.36 -8.26 -11.18
CA THR A 197 13.33 -6.95 -11.83
C THR A 197 12.30 -6.94 -12.96
N GLN A 198 11.90 -5.76 -13.41
CA GLN A 198 10.86 -5.56 -14.42
C GLN A 198 11.17 -4.33 -15.28
N ASP A 199 10.69 -4.30 -16.52
CA ASP A 199 10.82 -3.18 -17.47
C ASP A 199 9.45 -2.60 -17.91
N LEU A 200 8.39 -2.92 -17.19
CA LEU A 200 7.00 -2.59 -17.50
C LEU A 200 6.57 -1.21 -17.01
N ALA A 201 7.06 -0.77 -15.85
CA ALA A 201 6.63 0.47 -15.22
C ALA A 201 7.77 1.19 -14.48
N ASP A 202 7.73 2.52 -14.52
CA ASP A 202 8.52 3.39 -13.66
C ASP A 202 7.62 3.99 -12.59
N ILE A 203 8.19 4.37 -11.45
CA ILE A 203 7.51 5.12 -10.38
C ILE A 203 7.54 6.60 -10.79
N PRO A 204 6.38 7.23 -11.03
CA PRO A 204 6.34 8.64 -11.39
C PRO A 204 6.70 9.54 -10.19
N VAL A 205 7.56 10.53 -10.43
CA VAL A 205 7.86 11.58 -9.45
C VAL A 205 6.70 12.59 -9.41
N GLY A 206 6.32 13.03 -8.21
CA GLY A 206 5.29 14.04 -8.00
C GLY A 206 3.86 13.56 -8.25
N ARG A 207 3.65 12.24 -8.41
CA ARG A 207 2.33 11.64 -8.61
C ARG A 207 2.11 10.49 -7.63
N TRP A 208 0.88 10.38 -7.15
CA TRP A 208 0.43 9.23 -6.38
C TRP A 208 0.49 7.97 -7.24
N THR A 209 1.11 6.93 -6.69
CA THR A 209 1.33 5.63 -7.29
C THR A 209 0.67 4.59 -6.41
N HIS A 210 -0.26 3.81 -6.94
CA HIS A 210 -0.89 2.72 -6.20
C HIS A 210 0.00 1.49 -6.27
N ILE A 211 0.42 0.98 -5.12
CA ILE A 211 1.16 -0.27 -5.01
C ILE A 211 0.27 -1.27 -4.27
N GLU A 212 0.03 -2.41 -4.90
CA GLU A 212 -0.78 -3.50 -4.34
C GLU A 212 0.00 -4.80 -4.42
N ALA A 213 -0.03 -5.60 -3.36
CA ALA A 213 0.54 -6.92 -3.32
C ALA A 213 -0.48 -7.94 -2.82
N TYR A 214 -0.54 -9.08 -3.48
CA TYR A 214 -1.23 -10.28 -2.99
C TYR A 214 -0.22 -11.19 -2.33
N LEU A 215 -0.55 -11.69 -1.14
CA LEU A 215 0.25 -12.67 -0.42
C LEU A 215 -0.61 -13.87 -0.01
N LYS A 216 -0.28 -15.04 -0.57
CA LYS A 216 -0.73 -16.34 -0.05
C LYS A 216 0.34 -16.92 0.86
N GLN A 217 -0.04 -17.13 2.12
CA GLN A 217 0.91 -17.52 3.15
C GLN A 217 1.18 -19.02 3.12
N ALA A 218 2.46 -19.40 3.15
CA ALA A 218 2.91 -20.77 3.13
C ALA A 218 4.31 -20.88 3.73
N SER A 219 4.55 -21.95 4.49
CA SER A 219 5.89 -22.32 4.95
C SER A 219 6.56 -23.38 4.06
N ASP A 220 5.79 -23.92 3.12
CA ASP A 220 6.21 -24.79 2.03
C ASP A 220 6.05 -24.06 0.68
N PHE A 221 6.17 -24.78 -0.42
CA PHE A 221 6.09 -24.24 -1.77
C PHE A 221 4.65 -24.13 -2.31
N ASN A 222 3.68 -23.80 -1.45
CA ASN A 222 2.28 -23.55 -1.85
C ASN A 222 1.86 -22.08 -1.78
N GLY A 223 2.81 -21.19 -1.46
CA GLY A 223 2.61 -19.76 -1.35
C GLY A 223 2.70 -19.03 -2.68
N GLU A 224 2.32 -17.77 -2.63
CA GLU A 224 2.25 -16.91 -3.81
C GLU A 224 2.45 -15.45 -3.41
N VAL A 225 3.19 -14.72 -4.23
CA VAL A 225 3.38 -13.27 -4.13
C VAL A 225 3.13 -12.68 -5.51
N ARG A 226 2.11 -11.82 -5.61
CA ARG A 226 1.87 -11.01 -6.81
C ARG A 226 1.91 -9.54 -6.45
N VAL A 227 2.42 -8.71 -7.36
CA VAL A 227 2.59 -7.28 -7.11
C VAL A 227 2.19 -6.49 -8.34
N TRP A 228 1.42 -5.43 -8.10
CA TRP A 228 0.97 -4.49 -9.11
C TRP A 228 1.41 -3.07 -8.76
N GLN A 229 1.68 -2.30 -9.80
CA GLN A 229 1.82 -0.84 -9.73
C GLN A 229 0.79 -0.23 -10.68
N ASP A 230 -0.07 0.65 -10.18
CA ASP A 230 -1.11 1.33 -10.98
C ASP A 230 -1.90 0.36 -11.87
N GLY A 231 -2.27 -0.79 -11.32
CA GLY A 231 -3.03 -1.81 -12.04
C GLY A 231 -2.18 -2.78 -12.89
N VAL A 232 -0.92 -2.47 -13.19
CA VAL A 232 -0.02 -3.28 -14.01
C VAL A 232 0.66 -4.36 -13.17
N LEU A 233 0.51 -5.64 -13.56
CA LEU A 233 1.17 -6.76 -12.88
C LEU A 233 2.68 -6.73 -13.16
N LEU A 234 3.48 -6.55 -12.12
CA LEU A 234 4.94 -6.48 -12.22
C LEU A 234 5.63 -7.79 -11.88
N PHE A 235 5.13 -8.49 -10.86
CA PHE A 235 5.71 -9.73 -10.35
C PHE A 235 4.60 -10.75 -10.07
N ASP A 236 4.80 -12.00 -10.49
CA ASP A 236 3.92 -13.13 -10.19
C ASP A 236 4.77 -14.35 -9.81
N GLN A 237 5.01 -14.51 -8.51
CA GLN A 237 5.79 -15.60 -7.95
C GLN A 237 4.85 -16.63 -7.33
N LYS A 238 4.87 -17.86 -7.85
CA LYS A 238 4.07 -18.99 -7.39
C LYS A 238 4.96 -20.13 -6.91
N ASN A 239 4.38 -21.03 -6.13
CA ASN A 239 5.09 -22.15 -5.55
C ASN A 239 6.30 -21.70 -4.71
N VAL A 240 6.07 -20.67 -3.88
CA VAL A 240 7.10 -20.07 -3.03
C VAL A 240 6.80 -20.27 -1.56
N LYS A 241 7.85 -20.30 -0.74
CA LYS A 241 7.72 -20.03 0.68
C LYS A 241 7.38 -18.55 0.89
N THR A 242 6.67 -18.21 1.95
CA THR A 242 6.34 -16.81 2.30
C THR A 242 6.44 -16.53 3.79
N LYS A 243 6.72 -17.55 4.63
CA LYS A 243 7.01 -17.41 6.06
C LYS A 243 7.75 -18.62 6.62
N TYR A 244 8.26 -18.50 7.84
CA TYR A 244 8.74 -19.65 8.61
C TYR A 244 7.60 -20.62 8.94
N GLN A 245 7.93 -21.90 9.17
CA GLN A 245 6.97 -22.95 9.54
C GLN A 245 6.14 -22.60 10.78
N SER A 246 6.79 -22.08 11.82
CA SER A 246 6.13 -21.60 13.05
C SER A 246 5.89 -20.10 13.06
N GLY A 247 6.10 -19.42 11.94
CA GLY A 247 6.03 -17.97 11.84
C GLY A 247 4.63 -17.45 11.54
N ASP A 248 4.35 -16.22 11.94
CA ASP A 248 3.29 -15.42 11.36
C ASP A 248 3.77 -14.69 10.09
N ASN A 249 2.89 -13.86 9.51
CA ASN A 249 3.28 -12.79 8.60
C ASN A 249 2.85 -11.42 9.15
N GLN A 250 3.67 -10.40 8.90
CA GLN A 250 3.42 -9.02 9.25
C GLN A 250 3.75 -8.14 8.06
N TRP A 251 2.85 -7.24 7.69
CA TRP A 251 3.04 -6.34 6.58
C TRP A 251 3.45 -4.95 7.09
N ALA A 252 4.28 -4.23 6.33
CA ALA A 252 4.53 -2.82 6.57
C ALA A 252 4.74 -2.02 5.30
N VAL A 253 4.36 -0.75 5.39
CA VAL A 253 4.76 0.32 4.47
C VAL A 253 5.85 1.16 5.12
N ASN A 254 6.87 1.51 4.35
CA ASN A 254 8.15 1.96 4.88
C ASN A 254 8.74 3.13 4.09
N ASN A 255 9.66 3.84 4.72
CA ASN A 255 10.75 4.53 4.05
C ASN A 255 12.02 4.08 4.78
N TYR A 256 12.70 3.04 4.27
CA TYR A 256 13.81 2.42 4.98
C TYR A 256 15.02 2.23 4.06
N SER A 257 16.14 2.89 4.37
CA SER A 257 17.32 2.90 3.51
C SER A 257 18.60 3.23 4.27
N ASP A 258 19.73 3.01 3.61
CA ASP A 258 21.10 3.29 4.03
C ASP A 258 21.89 4.14 3.03
N GLY A 259 21.24 4.79 2.06
CA GLY A 259 21.82 5.92 1.34
C GLY A 259 21.02 6.35 0.12
N LEU A 260 20.49 7.56 0.19
CA LEU A 260 19.70 8.20 -0.86
C LEU A 260 20.19 9.63 -1.08
N THR A 261 20.13 10.07 -2.33
CA THR A 261 20.27 11.48 -2.71
C THR A 261 19.05 11.93 -3.51
N PRO A 262 18.46 13.11 -3.23
CA PRO A 262 18.84 14.05 -2.16
C PRO A 262 18.57 13.49 -0.75
N ASN A 263 19.33 13.96 0.23
CA ASN A 263 19.21 13.62 1.64
C ASN A 263 18.81 14.90 2.42
N PRO A 264 17.77 14.89 3.28
CA PRO A 264 16.92 13.75 3.66
C PRO A 264 15.97 13.29 2.55
N ALA A 265 15.55 12.02 2.64
CA ALA A 265 14.54 11.42 1.78
C ALA A 265 13.17 11.42 2.47
N THR A 266 12.19 12.04 1.83
CA THR A 266 10.81 12.14 2.31
C THR A 266 9.89 11.57 1.25
N ILE A 267 9.02 10.65 1.65
CA ILE A 267 7.92 10.14 0.84
C ILE A 267 6.61 10.30 1.61
N TYR A 268 5.51 10.24 0.89
CA TYR A 268 4.18 10.27 1.48
C TYR A 268 3.43 8.96 1.20
N ILE A 269 2.68 8.49 2.19
CA ILE A 269 1.94 7.22 2.14
C ILE A 269 0.52 7.46 2.59
N ASP A 270 -0.45 6.96 1.84
CA ASP A 270 -1.86 7.22 2.09
C ASP A 270 -2.77 6.05 1.66
N ASP A 271 -4.03 6.10 2.07
CA ASP A 271 -5.12 5.20 1.65
C ASP A 271 -4.71 3.72 1.66
N VAL A 272 -4.28 3.27 2.84
CA VAL A 272 -3.71 1.94 3.08
C VAL A 272 -4.83 0.94 3.32
N ARG A 273 -4.72 -0.26 2.74
CA ARG A 273 -5.79 -1.27 2.76
C ARG A 273 -5.27 -2.69 2.93
N VAL A 274 -6.04 -3.52 3.64
CA VAL A 274 -5.98 -4.99 3.60
C VAL A 274 -7.34 -5.53 3.17
N ALA A 275 -7.37 -6.44 2.21
CA ALA A 275 -8.58 -6.91 1.55
C ALA A 275 -8.51 -8.38 1.13
N VAL A 276 -9.68 -9.00 0.90
CA VAL A 276 -9.79 -10.36 0.32
C VAL A 276 -9.91 -10.36 -1.20
N GLU A 277 -10.10 -9.19 -1.81
CA GLU A 277 -10.18 -9.00 -3.25
C GLU A 277 -9.27 -7.87 -3.69
N ARG A 278 -8.82 -7.97 -4.94
CA ARG A 278 -7.98 -6.97 -5.59
C ARG A 278 -8.74 -5.64 -5.72
N THR A 279 -8.02 -4.53 -5.60
CA THR A 279 -8.54 -3.23 -6.01
C THR A 279 -8.46 -3.13 -7.54
N GLU A 280 -9.58 -3.27 -8.23
CA GLU A 280 -9.63 -3.01 -9.68
C GLU A 280 -9.50 -1.50 -9.92
N ARG A 281 -8.31 -1.07 -10.34
CA ARG A 281 -8.02 0.28 -10.84
C ARG A 281 -7.03 0.18 -11.99
#